data_AF-A0A3S5DMV2-F1
#
_entry.id   AF-A0A3S5DMV2-F1
#
_cell.length_a   1.000
_cell.length_b   1.000
_cell.length_c   1.000
_cell.angle_alpha   90.00
_cell.angle_beta   90.00
_cell.angle_gamma   90.00
#
_symmetry.space_group_name_H-M   'P 1'
#
loop_
_entity.id
_entity.type
_entity.pdbx_description
1 polymer ?
#
loop_
_entity_poly.entity_id
_entity_poly.type
_entity_poly.pdbx_seq_one_letter_code
_entity_poly.pdbx_strand_id
1 'polypeptide(L)' 'MVMSAIRHMVLPVLTLSVAPTTEVIRLMRISTIEVYDQNYVKAAATRGLSRFTILRRHVLHNALPPVIPPSWSAVFNPC' A
#
# COMPACT_ATOMS: atom_id res chain seq x y z
N MET A 1 24.04 15.75 26.50
CA MET A 1 22.93 16.66 26.13
C MET A 1 21.99 16.04 25.09
N VAL A 2 22.48 15.63 23.91
CA VAL A 2 21.62 15.10 22.81
C VAL A 2 20.88 13.80 23.17
N MET A 3 21.51 12.89 23.90
CA MET A 3 20.92 11.59 24.27
C MET A 3 19.63 11.73 25.10
N SER A 4 19.57 12.71 26.00
CA SER A 4 18.39 12.97 26.81
C SER A 4 17.24 13.51 25.96
N ALA A 5 17.52 14.40 25.01
CA ALA A 5 16.51 14.96 24.12
C ALA A 5 15.83 13.87 23.26
N ILE A 6 16.61 12.96 22.69
CA ILE A 6 16.08 11.83 21.89
C ILE A 6 15.14 10.98 22.75
N ARG A 7 15.54 10.64 23.98
CA ARG A 7 14.72 9.81 24.89
C ARG A 7 13.37 10.44 25.24
N HIS A 8 13.28 11.77 25.32
CA HIS A 8 12.02 12.48 25.57
C HIS A 8 11.13 12.61 24.33
N MET A 9 11.69 12.45 23.13
CA MET A 9 10.94 12.49 21.86
C MET A 9 10.36 11.14 21.47
N VAL A 10 10.92 10.01 21.93
CA VAL A 10 10.46 8.67 21.53
C VAL A 10 8.97 8.44 21.84
N LEU A 11 8.52 8.76 23.05
CA LEU A 11 7.12 8.57 23.46
C LEU A 11 6.13 9.38 22.61
N PRO A 12 6.27 10.73 22.47
CA PRO A 12 5.35 11.52 21.66
C PRO A 12 5.43 11.22 20.16
N VAL A 13 6.60 10.86 19.63
CA VAL A 13 6.72 10.49 18.20
C VAL A 13 5.99 9.19 17.91
N LEU A 14 6.12 8.19 18.79
CA LEU A 14 5.40 6.92 18.62
C LEU A 14 3.89 7.12 18.68
N THR A 15 3.38 7.88 19.67
CA THR A 15 1.94 8.12 19.79
C THR A 15 1.38 8.90 18.61
N LEU A 16 2.10 9.92 18.13
CA LEU A 16 1.70 10.70 16.95
C LEU A 16 1.77 9.88 15.64
N SER A 17 2.69 8.93 15.53
CA SER A 17 2.88 8.12 14.31
C SER A 17 1.81 7.03 14.13
N VAL A 18 1.22 6.52 15.22
CA VAL A 18 0.23 5.42 15.16
C VAL A 18 -1.04 5.83 14.41
N ALA A 19 -1.52 7.05 14.62
CA ALA A 19 -2.74 7.57 13.99
C ALA A 19 -2.67 7.59 12.44
N PRO A 20 -1.71 8.28 11.79
CA PRO A 20 -1.61 8.29 10.33
C PRO A 20 -1.25 6.92 9.76
N THR A 21 -0.45 6.11 10.47
CA THR A 21 -0.09 4.75 10.02
C THR A 21 -1.35 3.88 9.88
N THR A 22 -2.28 3.98 10.82
CA THR A 22 -3.53 3.21 10.79
C THR A 22 -4.40 3.59 9.59
N GLU A 23 -4.49 4.90 9.28
CA GLU A 23 -5.26 5.36 8.13
C GLU A 23 -4.65 4.90 6.81
N VAL A 24 -3.32 5.00 6.67
CA VAL A 24 -2.61 4.50 5.48
C VAL A 24 -2.83 2.99 5.30
N ILE A 25 -2.77 2.20 6.36
CA ILE A 25 -3.07 0.75 6.31
C ILE A 25 -4.51 0.51 5.85
N ARG A 26 -5.47 1.27 6.36
CA ARG A 26 -6.89 1.14 5.98
C ARG A 26 -7.08 1.42 4.49
N LEU A 27 -6.49 2.51 3.98
CA LEU A 27 -6.54 2.88 2.58
C LEU A 27 -5.87 1.82 1.67
N MET A 28 -4.72 1.32 2.09
CA MET A 28 -4.02 0.25 1.38
C MET A 28 -4.86 -1.04 1.33
N ARG A 29 -5.57 -1.37 2.42
CA ARG A 29 -6.48 -2.53 2.45
C ARG A 29 -7.64 -2.37 1.48
N ILE A 30 -8.26 -1.20 1.42
CA ILE A 30 -9.39 -0.92 0.51
C ILE A 30 -8.95 -1.04 -0.95
N SER A 31 -7.88 -0.34 -1.32
CA SER A 31 -7.32 -0.39 -2.68
C SER A 31 -6.86 -1.79 -3.09
N THR A 32 -6.28 -2.56 -2.17
CA THR A 32 -5.89 -3.96 -2.45
C THR A 32 -7.11 -4.83 -2.75
N ILE A 33 -8.21 -4.68 -2.01
CA ILE A 33 -9.45 -5.42 -2.25
C ILE A 33 -10.05 -5.04 -3.60
N GLU A 34 -10.11 -3.74 -3.90
CA GLU A 34 -10.62 -3.22 -5.16
C GLU A 34 -9.84 -3.76 -6.36
N VAL A 35 -8.50 -3.73 -6.28
CA VAL A 35 -7.59 -4.27 -7.30
C VAL A 35 -7.75 -5.78 -7.46
N TYR A 36 -7.93 -6.52 -6.37
CA TYR A 36 -8.12 -7.97 -6.42
C TYR A 36 -9.43 -8.38 -7.10
N ASP A 37 -10.49 -7.56 -6.96
CA ASP A 37 -11.78 -7.84 -7.59
C ASP A 37 -11.83 -7.51 -9.10
N GLN A 38 -10.80 -6.82 -9.61
CA GLN A 38 -10.71 -6.46 -11.02
C GLN A 38 -10.64 -7.68 -11.95
N ASN A 39 -11.27 -7.53 -13.11
CA ASN A 39 -11.37 -8.58 -14.13
C ASN A 39 -9.99 -9.05 -14.65
N TYR A 40 -8.98 -8.18 -14.69
CA TYR A 40 -7.63 -8.56 -15.14
C TYR A 40 -6.92 -9.50 -14.16
N VAL A 41 -7.17 -9.38 -12.85
CA VAL A 41 -6.64 -10.29 -11.83
C VAL A 41 -7.31 -11.66 -11.97
N LYS A 42 -8.62 -11.67 -12.17
CA LYS A 42 -9.39 -12.91 -12.42
C LYS A 42 -8.94 -13.60 -13.70
N ALA A 43 -8.69 -12.85 -14.77
CA ALA A 43 -8.15 -13.37 -16.04
C ALA A 43 -6.71 -13.89 -15.90
N ALA A 44 -5.86 -13.25 -15.08
CA ALA A 44 -4.52 -13.76 -14.80
C ALA A 44 -4.57 -15.08 -13.99
N ALA A 45 -5.54 -15.22 -13.10
CA ALA A 45 -5.74 -16.45 -12.33
C ALA A 45 -6.20 -17.63 -13.21
N THR A 46 -7.10 -17.40 -14.18
CA THR A 46 -7.52 -18.46 -15.12
C THR A 46 -6.42 -18.89 -16.09
N ARG A 47 -5.47 -18.00 -16.38
CA ARG A 47 -4.25 -18.30 -17.16
C ARG A 47 -3.22 -19.17 -16.40
N GLY A 48 -3.50 -19.54 -15.14
CA GLY A 48 -2.65 -20.44 -14.36
C GLY A 48 -1.42 -19.76 -13.73
N LEU A 49 -1.38 -18.42 -13.67
CA LEU A 49 -0.30 -17.73 -12.96
C LEU A 49 -0.38 -18.01 -11.45
N SER A 50 0.79 -18.17 -10.81
CA SER A 50 0.86 -18.37 -9.37
C SER A 50 0.28 -17.16 -8.62
N ARG A 51 -0.45 -17.41 -7.53
CA ARG A 51 -1.03 -16.35 -6.67
C ARG A 51 0.03 -15.36 -6.17
N PHE A 52 1.26 -15.84 -5.92
CA PHE A 52 2.39 -14.99 -5.53
C PHE A 52 2.84 -14.05 -6.65
N THR A 53 2.87 -14.53 -7.90
CA THR A 53 3.21 -13.70 -9.07
C THR A 53 2.16 -12.61 -9.27
N ILE A 54 0.88 -12.96 -9.18
CA ILE A 54 -0.24 -12.02 -9.29
C ILE A 54 -0.19 -10.97 -8.18
N LEU A 55 0.03 -11.41 -6.93
CA LEU A 55 0.11 -10.51 -5.78
C LEU A 55 1.27 -9.51 -5.90
N ARG A 56 2.49 -9.99 -6.23
CA ARG A 56 3.68 -9.12 -6.31
C ARG A 56 3.67 -8.19 -7.52
N ARG A 57 3.27 -8.68 -8.69
CA ARG A 57 3.45 -7.94 -9.95
C ARG A 57 2.20 -7.18 -10.40
N HIS A 58 1.00 -7.61 -10.01
CA HIS A 58 -0.24 -6.97 -10.43
C HIS A 58 -0.93 -6.26 -9.26
N VAL A 59 -1.16 -6.98 -8.16
CA VAL A 59 -1.92 -6.41 -7.03
C VAL A 59 -1.11 -5.36 -6.29
N LEU A 60 0.13 -5.66 -5.89
CA LEU A 60 0.96 -4.74 -5.11
C LEU A 60 1.34 -3.49 -5.93
N HIS A 61 1.59 -3.62 -7.23
CA HIS A 61 1.91 -2.46 -8.07
C HIS A 61 0.68 -1.55 -8.23
N ASN A 62 -0.51 -2.12 -8.44
CA ASN A 62 -1.72 -1.34 -8.70
C ASN A 62 -2.50 -0.94 -7.43
N ALA A 63 -2.17 -1.50 -6.26
CA ALA A 63 -2.78 -1.16 -4.96
C ALA A 63 -2.00 -0.09 -4.17
N LEU A 64 -0.91 0.46 -4.73
CA LEU A 64 -0.19 1.61 -4.18
C LEU A 64 -0.82 3.02 -4.39
N PRO A 65 -1.89 3.25 -5.18
CA PRO A 65 -2.49 4.58 -5.34
C PRO A 65 -2.78 5.37 -4.07
N PRO A 66 -3.19 4.81 -2.91
CA PRO A 66 -3.46 5.62 -1.73
C PRO A 66 -2.22 6.32 -1.15
N VAL A 67 -1.02 5.90 -1.53
CA VAL A 67 0.24 6.54 -1.10
C VAL A 67 0.77 7.52 -2.15
N ILE A 68 0.29 7.43 -3.40
CA ILE A 68 0.87 8.12 -4.54
C ILE A 68 -0.05 9.28 -4.96
N PRO A 69 0.48 10.50 -5.15
CA PRO A 69 -0.33 11.62 -5.60
C PRO A 69 -0.98 11.34 -6.97
N PRO A 70 -2.20 11.84 -7.23
CA PRO A 70 -2.98 11.52 -8.44
C PRO A 70 -2.29 11.87 -9.75
N SER A 71 -1.29 12.75 -9.74
CA SER A 71 -0.46 13.08 -10.91
C SER A 71 0.36 11.90 -11.46
N TRP A 72 0.58 10.85 -10.67
CA TRP A 72 1.35 9.66 -11.07
C TRP A 72 0.47 8.45 -11.40
N SER A 73 -0.85 8.58 -11.32
CA SER A 73 -1.81 7.49 -11.60
C SER A 73 -1.68 6.90 -13.02
N ALA A 74 -1.15 7.67 -13.97
CA ALA A 74 -0.91 7.22 -15.35
C ALA A 74 0.25 6.20 -15.49
N VAL A 75 1.17 6.12 -14.53
CA VAL A 75 2.30 5.17 -14.56
C VAL A 75 1.87 3.79 -14.06
N PHE A 76 0.87 3.74 -13.17
CA PHE A 76 0.42 2.52 -12.49
C PHE A 76 -0.71 1.79 -13.22
N ASN A 77 -1.10 2.24 -14.41
CA ASN A 77 -2.03 1.50 -15.26
C ASN A 77 -1.31 0.94 -16.51
N PRO A 78 -0.64 -0.21 -16.42
CA PRO A 78 0.01 -0.83 -17.56
C PRO A 78 -0.92 -1.76 -18.38
N CYS A 79 -2.24 -1.73 -18.15
CA CYS A 79 -3.20 -2.61 -18.82
C CYS A 79 -4.34 -1.86 -19.51
#